data_AF-A0A938HJG9-F1
#
_entry.id   AF-A0A938HJG9-F1
#
_cell.length_a   1.000
_cell.length_b   1.000
_cell.length_c   1.000
_cell.angle_alpha   90.00
_cell.angle_beta   90.00
_cell.angle_gamma   90.00
#
_symmetry.space_group_name_H-M   'P 1'
#
loop_
_entity.id
_entity.type
_entity.pdbx_description
1 polymer ?
#
loop_
_entity_poly.entity_id
_entity_poly.type
_entity_poly.pdbx_seq_one_letter_code
_entity_poly.pdbx_strand_id
1 'polypeptide(L)'
;MDPGRGFRGSRRRPLRCALSPGALCTIGYEKAALAGFVQALRSAGVATLIDVRSHPWSQRPEFRRDALRRSLLAAGIGYVHIRALGNPNEGREAAKAGDDATYRTHMAAQIAGADGQKGLARIVDLARKGAVALMCYERDPARCHRSVVAKALVARGLAPPVHLFAE
;
A
#
# COMPACT_ATOMS: atom_id res chain seq x y z
N MET A 1 15.76 -42.83 18.13
CA MET A 1 14.37 -42.32 18.25
C MET A 1 14.38 -41.29 19.34
N ASP A 2 14.36 -40.01 18.97
CA ASP A 2 14.33 -38.87 19.90
C ASP A 2 13.04 -38.08 19.63
N PRO A 3 12.04 -38.10 20.55
CA PRO A 3 10.78 -37.43 20.35
C PRO A 3 10.81 -36.05 21.03
N GLY A 4 10.98 -34.97 20.27
CA GLY A 4 10.68 -33.66 20.82
C GLY A 4 11.44 -32.47 20.24
N ARG A 5 10.91 -31.90 19.15
CA ARG A 5 10.98 -30.45 18.94
C ARG A 5 9.65 -29.97 18.42
N GLY A 6 8.75 -29.69 19.35
CA GLY A 6 7.54 -28.93 19.08
C GLY A 6 7.93 -27.59 18.46
N PHE A 7 7.42 -27.34 17.26
CA PHE A 7 7.52 -26.08 16.56
C PHE A 7 6.71 -25.06 17.38
N ARG A 8 7.38 -24.31 18.28
CA ARG A 8 6.75 -23.17 18.96
C ARG A 8 6.48 -22.13 17.89
N GLY A 9 5.24 -22.12 17.39
CA GLY A 9 4.73 -21.05 16.56
C GLY A 9 5.02 -19.72 17.25
N SER A 10 5.96 -18.98 16.67
CA SER A 10 6.24 -17.60 17.05
C SER A 10 4.92 -16.85 17.03
N ARG A 11 4.41 -16.49 18.21
CA ARG A 11 3.32 -15.52 18.36
C ARG A 11 3.89 -14.19 17.86
N ARG A 12 3.86 -13.98 16.54
CA ARG A 12 4.26 -12.73 15.89
C ARG A 12 3.39 -11.65 16.52
N ARG A 13 4.00 -10.83 17.38
CA ARG A 13 3.42 -9.63 17.96
C ARG A 13 2.74 -8.86 16.81
N PRO A 14 1.46 -8.50 16.90
CA PRO A 14 0.78 -7.84 15.79
C PRO A 14 1.60 -6.61 15.41
N LEU A 15 1.92 -6.48 14.12
CA LEU A 15 2.65 -5.34 13.59
C LEU A 15 1.91 -4.08 14.05
N ARG A 16 2.66 -3.12 14.62
CA ARG A 16 2.17 -1.91 15.34
C ARG A 16 1.17 -1.01 14.60
N CYS A 17 0.81 -1.30 13.34
CA CYS A 17 -0.25 -0.63 12.60
C CYS A 17 -1.64 -0.98 13.18
N ALA A 18 -1.75 -2.13 13.86
CA ALA A 18 -3.01 -2.61 14.40
C ALA A 18 -3.51 -1.69 15.52
N LEU A 19 -4.69 -1.10 15.29
CA LEU A 19 -5.68 -0.60 16.28
C LEU A 19 -5.75 0.92 16.57
N SER A 20 -5.01 1.79 15.90
CA SER A 20 -5.16 3.25 16.09
C SER A 20 -5.81 3.94 14.88
N PRO A 21 -6.87 4.76 15.07
CA PRO A 21 -7.32 5.70 14.06
C PRO A 21 -6.14 6.55 13.56
N GLY A 22 -6.02 6.75 12.25
CA GLY A 22 -4.89 7.44 11.64
C GLY A 22 -3.67 6.57 11.31
N ALA A 23 -3.72 5.25 11.55
CA ALA A 23 -2.63 4.35 11.19
C ALA A 23 -2.47 4.24 9.65
N LEU A 24 -1.24 4.47 9.19
CA LEU A 24 -0.83 4.34 7.80
C LEU A 24 0.06 3.10 7.63
N CYS A 25 -0.38 2.20 6.78
CA CYS A 25 0.37 1.04 6.35
C CYS A 25 0.76 1.18 4.87
N THR A 26 1.72 0.39 4.41
CA THR A 26 2.01 0.26 2.98
C THR A 26 2.35 -1.19 2.65
N ILE A 27 2.08 -1.61 1.42
CA ILE A 27 2.33 -2.99 0.98
C ILE A 27 2.61 -3.02 -0.53
N GLY A 28 3.53 -3.90 -0.93
CA GLY A 28 3.79 -4.23 -2.34
C GLY A 28 3.41 -5.68 -2.62
N TYR A 29 2.86 -5.95 -3.79
CA TYR A 29 2.44 -7.31 -4.14
C TYR A 29 3.45 -8.08 -5.01
N GLU A 30 4.55 -7.48 -5.42
CA GLU A 30 5.65 -8.17 -6.10
C GLU A 30 6.09 -9.38 -5.26
N LYS A 31 6.08 -10.56 -5.91
CA LYS A 31 6.37 -11.90 -5.34
C LYS A 31 5.40 -12.41 -4.27
N ALA A 32 4.39 -11.65 -3.86
CA ALA A 32 3.44 -12.07 -2.82
C ALA A 32 2.35 -12.99 -3.38
N ALA A 33 1.98 -14.08 -2.71
CA ALA A 33 0.76 -14.80 -3.02
C ALA A 33 -0.48 -13.98 -2.60
N LEU A 34 -1.63 -14.11 -3.29
CA LEU A 34 -2.84 -13.38 -2.91
C LEU A 34 -3.27 -13.70 -1.47
N ALA A 35 -3.21 -14.98 -1.08
CA ALA A 35 -3.55 -15.40 0.27
C ALA A 35 -2.63 -14.77 1.33
N GLY A 36 -1.31 -14.78 1.09
CA GLY A 36 -0.32 -14.12 1.97
C GLY A 36 -0.52 -12.61 2.02
N PHE A 37 -0.84 -11.99 0.89
CA PHE A 37 -1.14 -10.56 0.80
C PHE A 37 -2.37 -10.17 1.63
N VAL A 38 -3.48 -10.88 1.47
CA VAL A 38 -4.69 -10.63 2.25
C VAL A 38 -4.45 -10.91 3.74
N GLN A 39 -3.73 -11.98 4.08
CA GLN A 39 -3.41 -12.32 5.46
C GLN A 39 -2.54 -11.25 6.15
N ALA A 40 -1.57 -10.68 5.43
CA ALA A 40 -0.74 -9.58 5.95
C ALA A 40 -1.60 -8.35 6.29
N LEU A 41 -2.53 -7.97 5.42
CA LEU A 41 -3.46 -6.86 5.66
C LEU A 41 -4.39 -7.12 6.85
N ARG A 42 -4.97 -8.32 6.93
CA ARG A 42 -5.86 -8.71 8.05
C ARG A 42 -5.11 -8.71 9.38
N SER A 43 -3.91 -9.28 9.42
CA SER A 43 -3.09 -9.35 10.63
C SER A 43 -2.65 -7.97 11.13
N ALA A 44 -2.53 -7.00 10.22
CA ALA A 44 -2.23 -5.60 10.53
C ALA A 44 -3.48 -4.77 10.89
N GLY A 45 -4.69 -5.35 10.83
CA GLY A 45 -5.93 -4.65 11.11
C GLY A 45 -6.29 -3.56 10.08
N VAL A 46 -5.84 -3.71 8.82
CA VAL A 46 -6.14 -2.75 7.75
C VAL A 46 -7.63 -2.79 7.43
N ALA A 47 -8.30 -1.65 7.57
CA ALA A 47 -9.71 -1.48 7.23
C ALA A 47 -9.91 -1.22 5.73
N THR A 48 -9.03 -0.45 5.09
CA THR A 48 -9.13 -0.12 3.66
C THR A 48 -7.77 -0.17 2.96
N LEU A 49 -7.68 -0.92 1.86
CA LEU A 49 -6.57 -0.88 0.92
C LEU A 49 -6.78 0.26 -0.09
N ILE A 50 -5.78 1.13 -0.20
CA ILE A 50 -5.73 2.23 -1.16
C ILE A 50 -4.79 1.84 -2.30
N ASP A 51 -5.36 1.49 -3.43
CA ASP A 51 -4.61 1.26 -4.66
C ASP A 51 -4.22 2.60 -5.28
N VAL A 52 -2.91 2.88 -5.27
CA VAL A 52 -2.34 4.09 -5.86
C VAL A 52 -1.67 3.80 -7.21
N ARG A 53 -2.00 2.70 -7.88
CA ARG A 53 -1.54 2.47 -9.26
C ARG A 53 -2.26 3.43 -10.20
N SER A 54 -1.57 3.97 -11.21
CA SER A 54 -2.20 4.86 -12.20
C SER A 54 -3.24 4.11 -13.05
N HIS A 55 -2.98 2.82 -13.31
CA HIS A 55 -3.92 1.88 -13.89
C HIS A 55 -3.89 0.62 -13.02
N PRO A 56 -5.02 0.19 -12.43
CA PRO A 56 -5.07 -0.97 -11.53
C PRO A 56 -5.11 -2.31 -12.31
N TRP A 57 -4.24 -2.38 -13.34
CA TRP A 57 -3.98 -3.57 -14.13
C TRP A 57 -2.76 -4.31 -13.56
N SER A 58 -2.71 -5.62 -13.79
CA SER A 58 -1.58 -6.46 -13.44
C SER A 58 -1.50 -7.65 -14.40
N GLN A 59 -0.27 -8.09 -14.68
CA GLN A 59 -0.01 -9.37 -15.35
C GLN A 59 -0.52 -10.55 -14.52
N ARG A 60 -0.61 -10.36 -13.20
CA ARG A 60 -1.14 -11.32 -12.23
C ARG A 60 -2.66 -11.13 -12.10
N PRO A 61 -3.51 -12.02 -12.65
CA PRO A 61 -4.94 -11.81 -12.73
C PRO A 61 -5.61 -11.54 -11.37
N GLU A 62 -5.09 -12.14 -10.30
CA GLU A 62 -5.55 -12.00 -8.93
C GLU A 62 -5.31 -10.61 -8.34
N PHE A 63 -4.36 -9.83 -8.89
CA PHE A 63 -4.07 -8.45 -8.50
C PHE A 63 -4.68 -7.40 -9.45
N ARG A 64 -5.52 -7.82 -10.41
CA ARG A 64 -6.36 -6.90 -11.18
C ARG A 64 -7.48 -6.36 -10.30
N ARG A 65 -7.88 -5.10 -10.54
CA ARG A 65 -8.85 -4.35 -9.72
C ARG A 65 -10.03 -5.20 -9.19
N ASP A 66 -10.77 -5.85 -10.08
CA ASP A 66 -12.03 -6.47 -9.71
C ASP A 66 -11.83 -7.79 -8.93
N ALA A 67 -10.81 -8.58 -9.30
CA ALA A 67 -10.45 -9.81 -8.58
C ALA A 67 -9.91 -9.51 -7.17
N LEU A 68 -9.04 -8.50 -7.08
CA LEU A 68 -8.49 -8.06 -5.81
C LEU A 68 -9.58 -7.49 -4.91
N ARG A 69 -10.46 -6.62 -5.44
CA ARG A 69 -11.58 -6.03 -4.69
C ARG A 69 -12.49 -7.11 -4.10
N ARG A 70 -12.82 -8.16 -4.87
CA ARG A 70 -13.63 -9.29 -4.37
C ARG A 70 -12.93 -10.03 -3.23
N SER A 71 -11.64 -10.31 -3.38
CA SER A 71 -10.86 -11.03 -2.38
C SER A 71 -10.71 -10.25 -1.07
N LEU A 72 -10.51 -8.93 -1.16
CA LEU A 72 -10.46 -8.04 0.00
C LEU A 72 -11.82 -7.93 0.68
N LEU A 73 -12.91 -7.78 -0.09
CA LEU A 73 -14.26 -7.72 0.45
C LEU A 73 -14.61 -8.99 1.23
N ALA A 74 -14.27 -10.17 0.71
CA ALA A 74 -14.45 -11.45 1.40
C ALA A 74 -13.66 -11.54 2.74
N ALA A 75 -12.58 -10.76 2.86
CA ALA A 75 -11.79 -10.63 4.07
C ALA A 75 -12.24 -9.47 5.00
N GLY A 76 -13.31 -8.75 4.65
CA GLY A 76 -13.80 -7.58 5.40
C GLY A 76 -12.97 -6.31 5.20
N ILE A 77 -12.17 -6.24 4.13
CA ILE A 77 -11.27 -5.11 3.84
C ILE A 77 -11.86 -4.29 2.67
N GLY A 78 -12.02 -2.99 2.89
CA GLY A 78 -12.41 -2.04 1.86
C GLY A 78 -11.35 -1.88 0.78
N TYR A 79 -11.76 -1.50 -0.42
CA TYR A 79 -10.86 -1.22 -1.54
C TYR A 79 -11.22 0.11 -2.19
N VAL A 80 -10.22 1.00 -2.32
CA VAL A 80 -10.37 2.29 -3.00
C VAL A 80 -9.20 2.46 -3.96
N HIS A 81 -9.49 2.82 -5.20
CA HIS A 81 -8.49 3.20 -6.19
C HIS A 81 -8.42 4.72 -6.32
N ILE A 82 -7.23 5.29 -6.22
CA ILE A 82 -6.99 6.74 -6.36
C ILE A 82 -5.95 6.97 -7.45
N ARG A 83 -6.43 7.04 -8.70
CA ARG A 83 -5.59 7.27 -9.89
C ARG A 83 -4.72 8.51 -9.80
N ALA A 84 -5.23 9.58 -9.19
CA ALA A 84 -4.54 10.87 -9.05
C ALA A 84 -3.25 10.79 -8.20
N LEU A 85 -3.05 9.70 -7.45
CA LEU A 85 -1.83 9.46 -6.66
C LEU A 85 -0.90 8.42 -7.30
N GLY A 86 -1.22 8.00 -8.52
CA GLY A 86 -0.37 7.08 -9.28
C GLY A 86 0.78 7.76 -9.98
N ASN A 87 1.81 6.96 -10.27
CA ASN A 87 2.97 7.40 -11.03
C ASN A 87 2.55 7.94 -12.41
N PRO A 88 2.82 9.20 -12.79
CA PRO A 88 2.54 9.71 -14.13
C PRO A 88 3.37 8.97 -15.20
N ASN A 89 3.02 9.12 -16.49
CA ASN A 89 3.76 8.45 -17.57
C ASN A 89 5.22 8.88 -17.58
N GLU A 90 5.43 10.19 -17.52
CA GLU A 90 6.72 10.86 -17.51
C GLU A 90 7.56 10.41 -16.32
N GLY A 91 6.94 10.30 -15.13
CA GLY A 91 7.58 9.76 -13.94
C GLY A 91 7.98 8.29 -14.09
N ARG A 92 7.15 7.46 -14.75
CA ARG A 92 7.51 6.07 -15.04
C ARG A 92 8.70 5.96 -15.98
N GLU A 93 8.74 6.76 -17.04
CA GLU A 93 9.86 6.73 -17.99
C GLU A 93 11.16 7.20 -17.34
N ALA A 94 11.12 8.27 -16.53
CA ALA A 94 12.26 8.71 -15.74
C ALA A 94 12.79 7.62 -14.79
N ALA A 95 11.89 6.93 -14.07
CA ALA A 95 12.26 5.83 -13.18
C ALA A 95 12.91 4.65 -13.93
N LYS A 96 12.44 4.33 -15.15
CA LYS A 96 13.08 3.30 -16.00
C LYS A 96 14.47 3.72 -16.47
N ALA A 97 14.67 5.00 -16.75
CA ALA A 97 15.95 5.57 -17.14
C ALA A 97 16.93 5.75 -15.97
N GLY A 98 16.50 5.50 -14.72
CA GLY A 98 17.29 5.77 -13.52
C GLY A 98 17.41 7.25 -13.16
N ASP A 99 16.60 8.11 -13.77
CA ASP A 99 16.54 9.55 -13.48
C ASP A 99 15.60 9.82 -12.29
N ASP A 100 16.18 9.62 -11.10
CA ASP A 100 15.51 9.82 -9.82
C ASP A 100 15.03 11.26 -9.59
N ALA A 101 15.74 12.26 -10.15
CA ALA A 101 15.40 13.66 -9.98
C ALA A 101 14.13 14.01 -10.75
N THR A 102 14.10 13.69 -12.05
CA THR A 102 12.93 13.91 -12.91
C THR A 102 11.72 13.13 -12.42
N TYR A 103 11.93 11.86 -12.01
CA TYR A 103 10.88 11.06 -11.40
C TYR A 103 10.24 11.75 -10.18
N ARG A 104 11.05 12.26 -9.25
CA ARG A 104 10.55 12.96 -8.04
C ARG A 104 9.82 14.25 -8.40
N THR A 105 10.30 15.00 -9.40
CA THR A 105 9.65 16.23 -9.88
C THR A 105 8.24 15.95 -10.40
N HIS A 106 8.08 14.95 -11.28
CA HIS A 106 6.76 14.61 -11.81
C HIS A 106 5.81 14.06 -10.74
N MET A 107 6.31 13.24 -9.81
CA MET A 107 5.51 12.77 -8.67
C MET A 107 5.07 13.91 -7.76
N ALA A 108 5.96 14.86 -7.46
CA ALA A 108 5.64 16.01 -6.64
C ALA A 108 4.58 16.91 -7.31
N ALA A 109 4.73 17.18 -8.62
CA ALA A 109 3.76 17.96 -9.39
C ALA A 109 2.37 17.29 -9.41
N GLN A 110 2.32 15.97 -9.65
CA GLN A 110 1.07 15.20 -9.61
C GLN A 110 0.37 15.31 -8.24
N ILE A 111 1.14 15.17 -7.16
CA ILE A 111 0.61 15.26 -5.79
C ILE A 111 0.16 16.69 -5.48
N ALA A 112 0.88 17.71 -5.94
CA ALA A 112 0.55 19.12 -5.71
C ALA A 112 -0.71 19.57 -6.48
N GLY A 113 -1.03 18.91 -7.60
CA GLY A 113 -2.23 19.19 -8.39
C GLY A 113 -3.54 18.98 -7.62
N ALA A 114 -4.59 19.67 -8.04
CA ALA A 114 -5.89 19.68 -7.35
C ALA A 114 -6.46 18.26 -7.09
N ASP A 115 -6.35 17.35 -8.06
CA ASP A 115 -6.85 15.98 -7.90
C ASP A 115 -5.96 15.13 -7.00
N GLY A 116 -4.64 15.37 -7.01
CA GLY A 116 -3.71 14.79 -6.03
C GLY A 116 -4.06 15.21 -4.62
N GLN A 117 -4.31 16.51 -4.40
CA GLN A 117 -4.75 17.07 -3.13
C GLN A 117 -6.07 16.46 -2.63
N LYS A 118 -7.08 16.36 -3.50
CA LYS A 118 -8.35 15.67 -3.19
C LYS A 118 -8.13 14.20 -2.84
N GLY A 119 -7.23 13.52 -3.56
CA GLY A 119 -6.86 12.14 -3.28
C GLY A 119 -6.24 11.96 -1.90
N LEU A 120 -5.31 12.84 -1.50
CA LEU A 120 -4.71 12.82 -0.18
C LEU A 120 -5.73 13.10 0.93
N ALA A 121 -6.59 14.11 0.76
CA ALA A 121 -7.64 14.42 1.71
C ALA A 121 -8.59 13.22 1.93
N ARG A 122 -8.99 12.55 0.84
CA ARG A 122 -9.80 11.34 0.90
C ARG A 122 -9.13 10.23 1.71
N ILE A 123 -7.81 10.04 1.59
CA ILE A 123 -7.08 9.04 2.39
C ILE A 123 -7.08 9.42 3.87
N VAL A 124 -6.87 10.70 4.20
CA VAL A 124 -6.94 11.17 5.59
C VAL A 124 -8.32 10.90 6.20
N ASP A 125 -9.39 11.16 5.46
CA ASP A 125 -10.76 10.88 5.93
C ASP A 125 -11.03 9.38 6.11
N LEU A 126 -10.46 8.53 5.24
CA LEU A 126 -10.54 7.08 5.42
C LEU A 126 -9.72 6.62 6.64
N ALA A 127 -8.53 7.20 6.84
CA ALA A 127 -7.65 6.88 7.97
C ALA A 127 -8.29 7.25 9.32
N ARG A 128 -9.16 8.27 9.37
CA ARG A 128 -9.97 8.61 10.55
C ARG A 128 -10.97 7.51 10.93
N LYS A 129 -11.42 6.71 9.96
CA LYS A 129 -12.40 5.62 10.15
C LYS A 129 -11.75 4.27 10.48
N GLY A 130 -10.46 4.12 10.19
CA GLY A 130 -9.70 2.90 10.47
C GLY A 130 -8.35 2.89 9.75
N ALA A 131 -7.50 1.91 10.06
CA ALA A 131 -6.17 1.81 9.45
C ALA A 131 -6.27 1.65 7.92
N VAL A 132 -5.43 2.39 7.19
CA VAL A 132 -5.36 2.35 5.72
C VAL A 132 -4.02 1.78 5.26
N ALA A 133 -4.00 1.08 4.13
CA ALA A 133 -2.75 0.63 3.51
C ALA A 133 -2.61 1.16 2.09
N LEU A 134 -1.50 1.83 1.77
CA LEU A 134 -1.18 2.17 0.37
C LEU A 134 -0.60 0.96 -0.35
N MET A 135 -1.03 0.71 -1.58
CA MET A 135 -0.55 -0.39 -2.40
C MET A 135 -0.03 0.05 -3.78
N CYS A 136 1.10 -0.54 -4.17
CA CYS A 136 1.63 -0.55 -5.53
C CYS A 136 2.26 -1.92 -5.85
N TYR A 137 2.98 -2.03 -6.97
CA TYR A 137 3.61 -3.29 -7.38
C TYR A 137 4.82 -3.65 -6.52
N GLU A 138 5.80 -2.75 -6.45
CA GLU A 138 7.15 -3.02 -5.95
C GLU A 138 7.16 -3.51 -4.51
N ARG A 139 7.92 -4.56 -4.20
CA ARG A 139 7.99 -5.07 -2.83
C ARG A 139 8.70 -4.08 -1.91
N ASP A 140 9.81 -3.53 -2.39
CA ASP A 140 10.65 -2.59 -1.65
C ASP A 140 10.03 -1.17 -1.63
N PRO A 141 9.67 -0.62 -0.45
CA PRO A 141 9.18 0.73 -0.35
C PRO A 141 10.21 1.80 -0.71
N ALA A 142 11.52 1.54 -0.62
CA ALA A 142 12.54 2.55 -0.95
C ALA A 142 12.55 2.92 -2.44
N ARG A 143 12.04 2.02 -3.30
CA ARG A 143 12.15 2.11 -4.76
C ARG A 143 10.79 2.22 -5.46
N CYS A 144 9.84 2.91 -4.85
CA CYS A 144 8.45 2.94 -5.35
C CYS A 144 7.78 4.31 -5.17
N HIS A 145 6.68 4.55 -5.89
CA HIS A 145 5.94 5.82 -5.82
C HIS A 145 5.05 5.94 -4.59
N ARG A 146 4.59 4.82 -4.02
CA ARG A 146 3.77 4.85 -2.79
C ARG A 146 4.52 5.52 -1.63
N SER A 147 5.85 5.54 -1.62
CA SER A 147 6.63 6.23 -0.59
C SER A 147 6.58 7.75 -0.72
N VAL A 148 6.43 8.28 -1.93
CA VAL A 148 6.20 9.73 -2.13
C VAL A 148 4.81 10.10 -1.59
N VAL A 149 3.80 9.28 -1.89
CA VAL A 149 2.43 9.46 -1.38
C VAL A 149 2.40 9.35 0.15
N ALA A 150 3.08 8.34 0.72
CA ALA A 150 3.15 8.15 2.17
C ALA A 150 3.79 9.36 2.87
N LYS A 151 4.90 9.89 2.33
CA LYS A 151 5.53 11.13 2.85
C LYS A 151 4.55 12.31 2.83
N ALA A 152 3.79 12.47 1.75
CA ALA A 152 2.79 13.54 1.63
C ALA A 152 1.62 13.40 2.62
N LEU A 153 1.27 12.17 3.01
CA LEU A 153 0.27 11.88 4.04
C LEU A 153 0.80 12.10 5.46
N VAL A 154 2.08 11.78 5.72
CA VAL A 154 2.73 12.08 7.00
C VAL A 154 2.78 13.59 7.23
N ALA A 155 3.11 14.36 6.19
CA ALA A 155 3.05 15.83 6.23
C ALA A 155 1.63 16.39 6.50
N ARG A 156 0.59 15.56 6.39
CA ARG A 156 -0.81 15.88 6.70
C ARG A 156 -1.27 15.34 8.05
N GLY A 157 -0.33 14.86 8.88
CA GLY A 157 -0.61 14.43 10.26
C GLY A 157 -0.91 12.95 10.42
N LEU A 158 -0.75 12.10 9.39
CA LEU A 158 -0.74 10.65 9.61
C LEU A 158 0.56 10.20 10.25
N ALA A 159 0.51 9.12 11.02
CA ALA A 159 1.70 8.50 11.59
C ALA A 159 2.65 8.00 10.47
N PRO A 160 3.96 7.91 10.75
CA PRO A 160 4.91 7.28 9.83
C PRO A 160 4.44 5.89 9.37
N PRO A 161 4.59 5.55 8.09
CA PRO A 161 4.03 4.32 7.55
C PRO A 161 4.69 3.08 8.14
N VAL A 162 3.89 2.07 8.47
CA VAL A 162 4.38 0.72 8.74
C VAL A 162 4.40 -0.07 7.42
N HIS A 163 5.56 -0.58 7.02
CA HIS A 163 5.70 -1.41 5.84
C HIS A 163 5.31 -2.87 6.15
N LEU A 164 4.34 -3.40 5.40
CA LEU A 164 3.92 -4.79 5.47
C LEU A 164 4.62 -5.60 4.39
N PHE A 165 5.04 -6.81 4.74
CA PHE A 165 5.60 -7.77 3.81
C PHE A 165 4.68 -8.98 3.74
N ALA A 166 4.21 -9.27 2.53
CA ALA A 166 3.47 -10.47 2.23
C ALA A 166 4.42 -11.57 1.73
N GLU A 167 4.05 -12.80 2.06
CA GLU A 167 4.63 -14.04 1.53
C GLU A 167 3.93 -14.43 0.21
#